data_AF-A0A969B351-F1
#
_entry.id   AF-A0A969B351-F1
#
_cell.length_a   1.000
_cell.length_b   1.000
_cell.length_c   1.000
_cell.angle_alpha   90.00
_cell.angle_beta   90.00
_cell.angle_gamma   90.00
#
_symmetry.space_group_name_H-M   'P 1'
#
loop_
_entity.id
_entity.type
_entity.pdbx_description
1 polymer ?
#
loop_
_entity_poly.entity_id
_entity_poly.type
_entity_poly.pdbx_seq_one_letter_code
_entity_poly.pdbx_strand_id
1 'polypeptide(L)' 'MEYVNTASSKIVHDILNVLDNMHLEGHKVLVEWHYYQEDEDMLDLGKEYEEIYEVPFTFEEIDFDRPKNLFKID' A
#
# COMPACT_ATOMS: atom_id res chain seq x y z
N MET A 1 7.92 -17.89 2.20
CA MET A 1 8.83 -16.74 2.11
C MET A 1 8.86 -16.30 0.66
N GLU A 2 7.79 -15.66 0.21
CA GLU A 2 7.84 -14.91 -1.04
C GLU A 2 8.70 -13.68 -0.76
N TYR A 3 9.98 -13.85 -1.06
CA TYR A 3 10.97 -12.80 -1.00
C TYR A 3 10.47 -11.69 -1.91
N VAL A 4 10.07 -10.55 -1.35
CA VAL A 4 9.94 -9.32 -2.12
C VAL A 4 11.32 -9.08 -2.69
N ASN A 5 11.49 -9.45 -3.95
CA ASN A 5 12.76 -9.37 -4.64
C ASN A 5 13.29 -7.95 -4.42
N THR A 6 14.56 -7.79 -4.05
CA THR A 6 15.11 -6.50 -3.62
C THR A 6 14.89 -5.39 -4.68
N ALA A 7 14.75 -5.79 -5.95
CA ALA A 7 14.35 -4.91 -7.05
C ALA A 7 12.90 -4.41 -6.95
N SER A 8 11.96 -5.25 -6.50
CA SER A 8 10.55 -4.91 -6.30
C SER A 8 10.36 -3.91 -5.15
N SER A 9 11.05 -4.10 -4.01
CA SER A 9 10.98 -3.14 -2.89
C SER A 9 11.53 -1.76 -3.27
N LYS A 10 12.55 -1.71 -4.14
CA LYS A 10 13.07 -0.44 -4.67
C LYS A 10 12.03 0.29 -5.52
N ILE A 11 11.32 -0.43 -6.39
CA ILE A 11 10.28 0.16 -7.23
C ILE A 11 9.13 0.70 -6.37
N VAL A 12 8.70 -0.04 -5.34
CA VAL A 12 7.67 0.42 -4.40
C VAL A 12 8.12 1.69 -3.69
N HIS A 13 9.35 1.71 -3.17
CA HIS A 13 9.94 2.91 -2.56
C HIS A 13 9.95 4.11 -3.52
N ASP A 14 10.37 3.91 -4.78
CA ASP A 14 10.43 4.99 -5.76
C ASP A 14 9.03 5.55 -6.08
N ILE A 15 8.01 4.68 -6.16
CA ILE A 15 6.60 5.09 -6.36
C ILE A 15 6.09 5.86 -5.14
N LEU A 16 6.29 5.31 -3.94
CA LEU A 16 5.82 5.94 -2.69
C LEU A 16 6.46 7.30 -2.48
N ASN A 17 7.74 7.46 -2.81
CA ASN A 17 8.42 8.75 -2.76
C ASN A 17 7.77 9.77 -3.70
N VAL A 18 7.36 9.39 -4.91
CA VAL A 18 6.64 10.31 -5.82
C VAL A 18 5.28 10.70 -5.23
N LEU A 19 4.53 9.74 -4.68
CA LEU A 19 3.21 9.99 -4.07
C LEU A 19 3.32 10.88 -2.83
N ASP A 20 4.35 10.69 -2.03
CA ASP A 20 4.66 11.50 -0.86
C ASP A 20 4.99 12.95 -1.23
N ASN A 21 5.86 13.14 -2.23
CA ASN A 21 6.14 14.49 -2.73
C ASN A 21 4.87 15.19 -3.25
N MET A 22 4.01 14.47 -3.98
CA MET A 22 2.73 15.03 -4.43
C MET A 22 1.82 15.40 -3.24
N HIS A 23 1.78 14.58 -2.19
CA HIS A 23 1.04 14.88 -0.97
C HIS A 23 1.58 16.15 -0.29
N LEU A 24 2.90 16.26 -0.14
CA LEU A 24 3.59 17.41 0.45
C LEU A 24 3.42 18.71 -0.36
N GLU A 25 3.21 18.59 -1.68
CA GLU A 25 2.83 19.72 -2.56
C GLU A 25 1.36 20.15 -2.39
N GLY A 26 0.60 19.47 -1.53
CA GLY A 26 -0.79 19.80 -1.19
C GLY A 26 -1.83 19.09 -2.05
N HIS A 27 -1.42 18.09 -2.85
CA HIS A 27 -2.37 17.26 -3.58
C HIS A 27 -3.06 16.25 -2.65
N LYS A 28 -4.31 15.92 -2.99
CA LYS A 28 -5.05 14.87 -2.29
C LYS A 28 -4.59 13.51 -2.80
N VAL A 29 -3.76 12.85 -2.02
CA VAL A 29 -3.21 11.52 -2.30
C VAL A 29 -3.52 10.61 -1.13
N LEU A 30 -3.85 9.36 -1.42
CA LEU A 30 -4.05 8.29 -0.45
C LEU A 30 -3.40 7.02 -1.01
N VAL A 31 -2.62 6.32 -0.19
CA VAL A 31 -2.12 4.99 -0.52
C VAL A 31 -3.06 3.94 0.07
N GLU A 32 -3.66 3.13 -0.80
CA GLU A 32 -4.47 1.98 -0.40
C GLU A 32 -3.59 0.72 -0.50
N TRP A 33 -3.19 0.19 0.66
CA TRP A 33 -2.33 -0.98 0.78
C TRP A 33 -3.17 -2.24 0.97
N HIS A 34 -3.29 -3.03 -0.09
CA HIS A 34 -4.07 -4.26 -0.08
C HIS A 34 -3.17 -5.47 0.11
N TYR A 35 -3.52 -6.33 1.05
CA TYR A 35 -2.73 -7.52 1.39
C TYR A 35 -3.64 -8.71 1.66
N TYR A 36 -3.15 -9.92 1.40
CA TYR A 36 -3.92 -11.13 1.70
C TYR A 36 -3.95 -11.37 3.21
N GLN A 37 -5.09 -11.82 3.72
CA GLN A 37 -5.25 -12.11 5.15
C GLN A 37 -4.22 -13.13 5.66
N GLU A 38 -3.80 -14.09 4.83
CA GLU A 38 -2.79 -15.09 5.18
C GLU A 38 -1.34 -14.60 5.04
N ASP A 39 -1.13 -13.37 4.56
CA ASP A 39 0.18 -12.79 4.26
C ASP A 39 0.46 -11.58 5.18
N GLU A 40 0.64 -11.87 6.47
CA GLU A 40 0.95 -10.87 7.51
C GLU A 40 2.27 -10.12 7.22
N ASP A 41 3.24 -10.77 6.57
CA ASP A 41 4.51 -10.13 6.17
C ASP A 41 4.26 -8.93 5.23
N MET A 42 3.23 -8.98 4.38
CA MET A 42 2.86 -7.88 3.50
C MET A 42 2.16 -6.73 4.22
N LEU A 43 1.43 -7.01 5.31
CA LEU A 43 0.92 -5.95 6.18
C LEU A 43 2.06 -5.21 6.86
N ASP A 44 2.99 -5.95 7.45
CA ASP A 44 4.10 -5.38 8.20
C ASP A 44 5.00 -4.52 7.29
N LEU A 45 5.28 -4.98 6.07
CA LEU A 45 6.01 -4.17 5.09
C LEU A 45 5.28 -2.85 4.75
N GLY A 46 3.96 -2.90 4.60
CA GLY A 46 3.17 -1.69 4.34
C GLY A 46 3.22 -0.70 5.50
N LYS A 47 3.20 -1.20 6.75
CA LYS A 47 3.37 -0.36 7.96
C LYS A 47 4.77 0.23 8.07
N GLU A 48 5.81 -0.54 7.74
CA GLU A 48 7.17 -0.01 7.67
C GLU A 48 7.27 1.17 6.67
N TYR A 49 6.56 1.09 5.54
CA TYR A 49 6.50 2.22 4.61
C TYR A 49 5.68 3.40 5.14
N GLU A 50 4.56 3.15 5.82
CA GLU A 50 3.76 4.21 6.46
C GLU A 50 4.59 5.00 7.48
N GLU A 51 5.52 4.36 8.20
CA GLU A 51 6.42 5.07 9.13
C GLU A 51 7.46 5.96 8.42
N ILE A 52 7.73 5.74 7.13
CA ILE A 52 8.77 6.45 6.36
C ILE A 52 8.21 7.71 5.68
N TYR A 53 6.94 7.71 5.30
CA TYR A 53 6.32 8.75 4.46
C TYR A 53 5.18 9.48 5.16
N GLU A 54 4.89 10.71 4.74
CA GLU A 54 3.83 11.56 5.29
C GLU A 54 2.49 11.36 4.55
N VAL A 55 2.51 10.86 3.31
CA VAL A 55 1.30 10.49 2.56
C VAL A 55 0.47 9.49 3.38
N PRO A 56 -0.85 9.70 3.54
CA PRO A 56 -1.67 8.81 4.34
C PRO A 56 -1.81 7.44 3.70
N PHE A 57 -1.83 6.41 4.55
CA PHE A 57 -2.08 5.02 4.18
C PHE A 57 -3.44 4.54 4.71
N THR A 58 -4.01 3.58 4.01
CA THR A 58 -5.09 2.72 4.49
C THR A 58 -4.74 1.28 4.18
N PHE A 59 -5.17 0.36 5.04
CA PHE A 59 -4.85 -1.05 4.91
C PHE A 59 -6.14 -1.86 4.74
N GLU A 60 -6.24 -2.62 3.66
CA GLU A 60 -7.39 -3.48 3.39
C GLU A 60 -6.94 -4.94 3.20
N GLU A 61 -7.48 -5.81 4.06
CA GLU A 61 -7.35 -7.26 3.91
C GLU A 61 -8.22 -7.73 2.74
N ILE A 62 -7.59 -8.39 1.77
CA ILE A 62 -8.26 -9.05 0.67
C ILE A 62 -8.34 -10.56 0.90
N ASP A 63 -9.53 -11.10 0.65
CA ASP A 63 -9.82 -12.53 0.67
C ASP A 63 -10.16 -12.97 -0.77
N PHE A 64 -9.58 -14.08 -1.21
CA PHE A 64 -9.84 -14.67 -2.53
C PHE A 64 -11.32 -14.99 -2.75
N ASP A 65 -12.04 -15.31 -1.68
CA ASP A 65 -13.46 -15.71 -1.73
C ASP A 65 -14.43 -14.52 -1.58
N ARG A 66 -13.92 -13.29 -1.33
CA ARG A 66 -14.77 -12.10 -1.27
C ARG A 66 -15.02 -11.57 -2.70
N PRO A 67 -16.25 -11.65 -3.25
CA PRO A 67 -16.54 -11.13 -4.58
C PRO A 67 -16.29 -9.62 -4.65
N LYS A 68 -15.59 -9.18 -5.70
CA LYS A 68 -15.17 -7.78 -5.99
C LYS A 68 -16.31 -6.77 -6.24
N ASN A 69 -17.47 -6.93 -5.61
CA ASN A 69 -18.59 -5.99 -5.69
C ASN A 69 -18.46 -4.86 -4.64
N LEU A 70 -17.24 -4.38 -4.40
CA LEU A 70 -16.94 -3.36 -3.39
C LEU A 70 -16.48 -2.01 -3.99
N PHE A 71 -16.87 -1.71 -5.23
CA PHE A 71 -16.96 -0.32 -5.67
C PHE A 71 -18.44 0.07 -5.66
N LYS A 72 -18.97 0.35 -4.47
CA LYS A 72 -20.18 1.16 -4.38
C LYS A 72 -19.76 2.60 -4.66
N ILE A 73 -19.99 3.02 -5.90
CA ILE A 73 -20.02 4.43 -6.25
C ILE A 73 -21.36 4.94 -5.69
N ASP A 74 -21.29 5.73 -4.63
CA ASP A 74 -22.39 6.63 -4.24
C ASP A 74 -22.45 7.82 -5.20
#